data_AF-A0A9E1U320-F1
#
_entry.id   AF-A0A9E1U320-F1
#
_cell.length_a   1.000
_cell.length_b   1.000
_cell.length_c   1.000
_cell.angle_alpha   90.00
_cell.angle_beta   90.00
_cell.angle_gamma   90.00
#
_symmetry.space_group_name_H-M   'P 1'
#
loop_
_entity.id
_entity.type
_entity.pdbx_description
1 polymer ?
#
loop_
_entity_poly.entity_id
_entity_poly.type
_entity_poly.pdbx_seq_one_letter_code
_entity_poly.pdbx_strand_id
1 'polypeptide(L)'
;MRLFHLLPVLSLHFLISCERKTSPSENPPQLLPAVSTDESSSSRQNESISEPISAPEFSQTPKLLSVNSLVPASNATVSPDTLILLNFNQPLDSKNLSAESFALADSEGTRISLRLSTRGNSLTLTPNPALAHDTSYTVSLLKPLRGWNGEVLSELSWNFLTSPPPLMRPPSVVLVNPTDGETQVLADQSINVYLSQPLDPQTVSKESVRIQATQGARNIPVSGNLQVEGTRLKFIPDQPWLYGMTYRVTLLPELKDLQGNRLEAHYEWSFETRTLATGMVPIWPGSFMMGSPGKPPEREVTMNQIYYILNHEVTVGEYRLCVEAGACRYSEPTESRHWTMKNLDWVDAPLNYISWDQAQEYTRWLSRQYPGDYRLCTEAEWEYAARAEGKGRFGCGTEAKCLNQHA
;
A
#
# COMPACT_ATOMS: atom_id res chain seq x y z
N MET A 1 -8.62 -49.49 -42.65
CA MET A 1 -9.77 -49.19 -43.52
C MET A 1 -9.75 -47.70 -43.81
N ARG A 2 -9.74 -47.33 -45.10
CA ARG A 2 -9.57 -45.96 -45.64
C ARG A 2 -10.67 -45.01 -45.13
N LEU A 3 -10.36 -43.71 -44.96
CA LEU A 3 -11.09 -42.60 -45.60
C LEU A 3 -10.40 -41.24 -45.29
N PHE A 4 -9.53 -40.83 -46.21
CA PHE A 4 -9.31 -39.42 -46.58
C PHE A 4 -10.21 -39.11 -47.78
N HIS A 5 -10.55 -37.83 -47.95
CA HIS A 5 -11.36 -37.17 -49.00
C HIS A 5 -12.88 -37.07 -48.78
N LEU A 6 -13.31 -35.89 -48.33
CA LEU A 6 -14.00 -34.89 -49.17
C LEU A 6 -14.18 -33.57 -48.38
N LEU A 7 -13.44 -32.54 -48.79
CA LEU A 7 -13.75 -31.11 -48.66
C LEU A 7 -14.36 -30.66 -50.02
N PRO A 8 -15.02 -29.49 -50.20
CA PRO A 8 -15.16 -28.35 -49.28
C PRO A 8 -16.53 -27.62 -49.37
N VAL A 9 -17.31 -27.51 -48.30
CA VAL A 9 -18.06 -26.28 -47.96
C VAL A 9 -18.34 -26.40 -46.47
N LEU A 10 -17.35 -26.12 -45.62
CA LEU A 10 -17.72 -25.84 -44.25
C LEU A 10 -18.36 -24.44 -44.26
N SER A 11 -19.67 -24.40 -44.07
CA SER A 11 -20.36 -23.25 -43.47
C SER A 11 -19.81 -23.12 -42.05
N LEU A 12 -18.62 -22.55 -42.00
CA LEU A 12 -17.75 -22.55 -40.86
C LEU A 12 -18.07 -21.27 -40.09
N HIS A 13 -19.12 -21.30 -39.26
CA HIS A 13 -19.38 -20.28 -38.24
C HIS A 13 -18.22 -20.38 -37.23
N PHE A 14 -17.07 -19.79 -37.54
CA PHE A 14 -15.88 -19.82 -36.68
C PHE A 14 -15.83 -18.59 -35.81
N LEU A 15 -16.57 -18.78 -34.74
CA LEU A 15 -16.48 -18.16 -33.44
C LEU A 15 -15.48 -19.02 -32.70
N ILE A 16 -14.45 -18.56 -32.02
CA ILE A 16 -14.38 -17.39 -31.19
C ILE A 16 -12.90 -17.08 -30.97
N SER A 17 -12.53 -15.80 -30.81
CA SER A 17 -11.17 -15.43 -30.40
C SER A 17 -11.03 -15.61 -28.88
N CYS A 18 -9.95 -16.25 -28.43
CA CYS A 18 -9.53 -16.47 -27.04
C CYS A 18 -8.22 -15.72 -26.73
N GLU A 19 -7.98 -15.37 -25.47
CA GLU A 19 -6.72 -14.73 -24.98
C GLU A 19 -5.89 -15.65 -24.05
N ARG A 20 -4.55 -15.50 -24.00
CA ARG A 20 -3.65 -16.20 -23.05
C ARG A 20 -2.82 -15.19 -22.23
N LYS A 21 -2.68 -15.43 -20.91
CA LYS A 21 -1.82 -14.63 -20.03
C LYS A 21 -0.37 -15.16 -19.95
N THR A 22 0.64 -14.29 -20.01
CA THR A 22 2.07 -14.62 -19.77
C THR A 22 2.64 -13.82 -18.60
N SER A 23 3.70 -14.30 -17.94
CA SER A 23 4.37 -13.70 -16.75
C SER A 23 5.84 -13.31 -17.04
N PRO A 24 6.44 -12.26 -16.41
CA PRO A 24 7.82 -11.84 -16.66
C PRO A 24 8.81 -12.13 -15.50
N SER A 25 10.06 -12.52 -15.84
CA SER A 25 11.29 -12.48 -15.01
C SER A 25 12.28 -11.50 -15.68
N GLU A 26 13.35 -10.91 -15.12
CA GLU A 26 14.15 -11.05 -13.89
C GLU A 26 14.99 -9.75 -13.69
N ASN A 27 15.64 -9.61 -12.52
CA ASN A 27 16.25 -8.40 -11.91
C ASN A 27 17.44 -7.69 -12.63
N PRO A 28 17.71 -6.41 -12.27
CA PRO A 28 18.91 -5.65 -12.64
C PRO A 28 20.10 -5.82 -11.65
N PRO A 29 21.36 -5.52 -12.06
CA PRO A 29 22.57 -5.77 -11.25
C PRO A 29 22.97 -4.63 -10.29
N GLN A 30 23.51 -5.02 -9.14
CA GLN A 30 24.11 -4.14 -8.10
C GLN A 30 25.61 -3.86 -8.33
N LEU A 31 26.09 -2.71 -7.85
CA LEU A 31 27.52 -2.42 -7.67
C LEU A 31 27.80 -1.78 -6.29
N LEU A 32 28.98 -2.10 -5.78
CA LEU A 32 29.49 -2.03 -4.39
C LEU A 32 30.02 -0.64 -3.94
N PRO A 33 30.23 -0.40 -2.62
CA PRO A 33 30.66 0.88 -2.06
C PRO A 33 32.18 1.00 -1.86
N ALA A 34 32.69 2.24 -1.76
CA ALA A 34 34.09 2.55 -1.46
C ALA A 34 34.25 3.34 -0.14
N VAL A 35 34.86 2.65 0.82
CA VAL A 35 35.97 2.96 1.75
C VAL A 35 36.25 4.39 2.25
N SER A 36 36.57 4.38 3.55
CA SER A 36 37.02 5.37 4.54
C SER A 36 38.35 6.09 4.27
N THR A 37 38.62 7.11 5.10
CA THR A 37 39.91 7.52 5.75
C THR A 37 39.72 8.96 6.27
N ASP A 38 40.36 9.50 7.30
CA ASP A 38 41.12 9.01 8.45
C ASP A 38 41.27 10.19 9.43
N GLU A 39 41.76 9.88 10.63
CA GLU A 39 42.01 10.75 11.79
C GLU A 39 42.92 11.99 11.55
N SER A 40 42.86 12.98 12.45
CA SER A 40 44.04 13.35 13.26
C SER A 40 43.75 14.44 14.30
N SER A 41 44.37 14.25 15.46
CA SER A 41 44.40 15.10 16.64
C SER A 41 45.65 16.00 16.65
N SER A 42 45.65 17.11 17.39
CA SER A 42 46.87 17.55 18.09
C SER A 42 46.58 18.48 19.27
N SER A 43 47.37 18.29 20.31
CA SER A 43 47.40 18.91 21.63
C SER A 43 48.30 20.16 21.70
N ARG A 44 48.20 20.94 22.79
CA ARG A 44 49.28 21.75 23.43
C ARG A 44 48.71 22.40 24.70
N GLN A 45 49.13 21.96 25.89
CA GLN A 45 50.30 22.36 26.69
C GLN A 45 49.96 23.44 27.74
N ASN A 46 50.16 23.05 29.00
CA ASN A 46 50.11 23.82 30.24
C ASN A 46 51.28 24.82 30.32
N GLU A 47 51.04 25.96 30.97
CA GLU A 47 52.10 26.67 31.68
C GLU A 47 51.54 27.36 32.94
N SER A 48 52.29 27.23 34.04
CA SER A 48 51.96 27.64 35.40
C SER A 48 52.73 28.89 35.80
N ILE A 49 52.10 29.82 36.54
CA ILE A 49 52.81 30.86 37.31
C ILE A 49 52.14 31.03 38.68
N SER A 50 52.96 30.94 39.73
CA SER A 50 52.74 31.19 41.15
C SER A 50 52.93 32.69 41.48
N GLU A 51 52.19 33.37 42.37
CA GLU A 51 52.25 33.39 43.85
C GLU A 51 51.27 34.48 44.42
N PRO A 52 51.06 34.63 45.74
CA PRO A 52 49.75 34.98 46.36
C PRO A 52 49.54 36.47 46.66
N ILE A 53 48.27 36.90 46.72
CA ILE A 53 47.85 38.23 47.18
C ILE A 53 46.71 38.07 48.20
N SER A 54 46.90 38.59 49.42
CA SER A 54 45.89 38.66 50.48
C SER A 54 44.76 39.65 50.15
N ALA A 55 43.53 39.26 50.49
CA ALA A 55 42.30 39.95 50.12
C ALA A 55 42.00 41.20 50.98
N PRO A 56 41.38 42.25 50.42
CA PRO A 56 40.79 43.34 51.19
C PRO A 56 39.46 42.90 51.83
N GLU A 57 39.18 43.36 53.05
CA GLU A 57 37.88 43.20 53.71
C GLU A 57 36.79 43.94 52.91
N PHE A 58 35.89 43.17 52.31
CA PHE A 58 34.68 43.70 51.68
C PHE A 58 33.52 43.65 52.68
N SER A 59 33.08 44.82 53.11
CA SER A 59 31.74 45.02 53.68
C SER A 59 30.69 44.66 52.63
N GLN A 60 30.17 43.44 52.66
CA GLN A 60 29.09 43.01 51.79
C GLN A 60 27.74 43.38 52.41
N THR A 61 26.96 44.20 51.71
CA THR A 61 25.51 44.30 51.92
C THR A 61 24.91 42.88 51.94
N PRO A 62 24.05 42.52 52.91
CA PRO A 62 23.47 41.19 52.98
C PRO A 62 22.76 40.86 51.67
N LYS A 63 23.30 39.85 50.98
CA LYS A 63 22.76 39.37 49.71
C LYS A 63 21.57 38.46 50.03
N LEU A 64 20.36 38.92 49.75
CA LEU A 64 19.12 38.14 49.88
C LEU A 64 19.26 36.78 49.21
N LEU A 65 18.60 35.75 49.73
CA LEU A 65 18.55 34.44 49.08
C LEU A 65 17.88 34.58 47.71
N SER A 66 18.60 34.27 46.65
CA SER A 66 18.10 34.38 45.27
C SER A 66 18.42 33.13 44.46
N VAL A 67 17.56 32.81 43.50
CA VAL A 67 17.81 31.77 42.51
C VAL A 67 18.64 32.36 41.38
N ASN A 68 19.82 31.79 41.14
CA ASN A 68 20.70 32.16 40.04
C ASN A 68 20.26 31.52 38.72
N SER A 69 19.78 30.27 38.77
CA SER A 69 19.30 29.56 37.58
C SER A 69 18.30 28.46 37.95
N LEU A 70 17.35 28.24 37.03
CA LEU A 70 16.38 27.16 37.07
C LEU A 70 16.63 26.23 35.88
N VAL A 71 16.61 24.93 36.14
CA VAL A 71 16.53 23.89 35.10
C VAL A 71 15.32 23.02 35.46
N PRO A 72 14.32 22.87 34.60
CA PRO A 72 14.08 23.63 33.37
C PRO A 72 13.94 25.14 33.63
N ALA A 73 14.30 25.96 32.64
CA ALA A 73 14.02 27.40 32.68
C ALA A 73 12.50 27.65 32.55
N SER A 74 12.04 28.82 33.00
CA SER A 74 10.62 29.19 32.90
C SER A 74 10.12 29.15 31.44
N ASN A 75 8.99 28.48 31.21
CA ASN A 75 8.39 28.21 29.90
C ASN A 75 9.27 27.38 28.93
N ALA A 76 10.31 26.69 29.42
CA ALA A 76 11.14 25.83 28.57
C ALA A 76 10.41 24.54 28.16
N THR A 77 10.75 24.01 26.99
CA THR A 77 10.38 22.64 26.59
C THR A 77 11.55 21.68 26.83
N VAL A 78 11.30 20.58 27.54
CA VAL A 78 12.35 19.67 28.08
C VAL A 78 11.93 18.21 28.02
N SER A 79 12.87 17.27 28.01
CA SER A 79 12.55 15.84 28.13
C SER A 79 11.82 15.55 29.45
N PRO A 80 10.85 14.60 29.52
CA PRO A 80 10.23 14.20 30.78
C PRO A 80 11.20 13.61 31.80
N ASP A 81 12.36 13.11 31.36
CA ASP A 81 13.44 12.63 32.23
C ASP A 81 14.33 13.77 32.77
N THR A 82 13.99 15.03 32.49
CA THR A 82 14.73 16.19 32.99
C THR A 82 14.75 16.20 34.51
N LEU A 83 15.92 16.51 35.08
CA LEU A 83 16.02 16.87 36.48
C LEU A 83 15.46 18.28 36.68
N ILE A 84 14.84 18.52 37.84
CA ILE A 84 14.45 19.87 38.26
C ILE A 84 15.52 20.37 39.24
N LEU A 85 16.34 21.32 38.81
CA LEU A 85 17.49 21.85 39.54
C LEU A 85 17.34 23.35 39.78
N LEU A 86 17.48 23.76 41.04
CA LEU A 86 17.54 25.15 41.45
C LEU A 86 18.95 25.45 41.95
N ASN A 87 19.62 26.42 41.35
CA ASN A 87 20.92 26.90 41.83
C ASN A 87 20.72 28.24 42.53
N PHE A 88 21.14 28.33 43.78
CA PHE A 88 21.01 29.52 44.60
C PHE A 88 22.33 30.31 44.64
N ASN A 89 22.23 31.58 45.01
CA ASN A 89 23.40 32.42 45.27
C ASN A 89 24.18 32.02 46.54
N GLN A 90 23.63 31.14 47.37
CA GLN A 90 24.23 30.62 48.60
C GLN A 90 23.64 29.25 49.01
N PRO A 91 24.30 28.49 49.91
CA PRO A 91 23.74 27.24 50.45
C PRO A 91 22.42 27.45 51.21
N LEU A 92 21.53 26.46 51.14
CA LEU A 92 20.28 26.41 51.90
C LEU A 92 20.48 25.82 53.31
N ASP A 93 19.66 26.25 54.27
CA ASP A 93 19.56 25.57 55.56
C ASP A 93 18.76 24.26 55.40
N SER A 94 19.47 23.13 55.48
CA SER A 94 18.88 21.80 55.29
C SER A 94 17.82 21.44 56.34
N LYS A 95 17.80 22.10 57.51
CA LYS A 95 16.79 21.87 58.55
C LYS A 95 15.43 22.49 58.19
N ASN A 96 15.42 23.48 57.30
CA ASN A 96 14.21 24.16 56.85
C ASN A 96 13.57 23.50 55.62
N LEU A 97 14.27 22.55 54.99
CA LEU A 97 13.79 21.84 53.81
C LEU A 97 13.01 20.58 54.17
N SER A 98 11.80 20.48 53.61
CA SER A 98 11.00 19.25 53.65
C SER A 98 10.35 18.99 52.29
N ALA A 99 9.88 17.76 52.07
CA ALA A 99 9.17 17.38 50.84
C ALA A 99 7.89 18.23 50.58
N GLU A 100 7.36 18.89 51.61
CA GLU A 100 6.20 19.78 51.51
C GLU A 100 6.58 21.24 51.18
N SER A 101 7.87 21.55 51.04
CA SER A 101 8.31 22.91 50.73
C SER A 101 8.00 23.29 49.29
N PHE A 102 7.83 22.30 48.42
CA PHE A 102 7.53 22.47 47.00
C PHE A 102 6.32 21.63 46.60
N ALA A 103 5.54 22.13 45.65
CA ALA A 103 4.59 21.34 44.88
C ALA A 103 4.94 21.36 43.40
N LEU A 104 4.88 20.19 42.78
CA LEU A 104 4.86 20.02 41.33
C LEU A 104 3.45 19.58 40.95
N ALA A 105 2.77 20.33 40.09
CA ALA A 105 1.45 19.98 39.60
C ALA A 105 1.39 20.06 38.08
N ASP A 106 0.60 19.19 37.45
CA ASP A 106 0.29 19.29 36.02
C ASP A 106 -0.76 20.37 35.73
N SER A 107 -1.12 20.54 34.46
CA SER A 107 -2.14 21.49 34.01
C SER A 107 -3.55 21.22 34.55
N GLU A 108 -3.83 20.00 35.02
CA GLU A 108 -5.11 19.63 35.63
C GLU A 108 -5.11 19.82 37.15
N GLY A 109 -3.97 20.20 37.74
CA GLY A 109 -3.80 20.41 39.17
C GLY A 109 -3.44 19.14 39.95
N THR A 110 -3.18 18.02 39.26
CA THR A 110 -2.75 16.78 39.90
C THR A 110 -1.32 16.93 40.41
N ARG A 111 -1.10 16.62 41.68
CA ARG A 111 0.22 16.75 42.31
C ARG A 111 1.11 15.54 42.04
N ILE A 112 2.34 15.80 41.61
CA ILE A 112 3.41 14.82 41.48
C ILE A 112 4.29 14.87 42.74
N SER A 113 4.58 13.71 43.32
CA SER A 113 5.44 13.66 44.52
C SER A 113 6.90 13.93 44.14
N LEU A 114 7.62 14.64 45.02
CA LEU A 114 9.02 15.04 44.81
C LEU A 114 9.93 14.43 45.88
N ARG A 115 11.12 13.99 45.47
CA ARG A 115 12.25 13.74 46.37
C ARG A 115 13.21 14.91 46.28
N LEU A 116 13.69 15.40 47.43
CA LEU A 116 14.59 16.56 47.51
C LEU A 116 16.00 16.10 47.88
N SER A 117 17.01 16.68 47.25
CA SER A 117 18.41 16.54 47.66
C SER A 117 19.17 17.84 47.45
N THR A 118 20.07 18.17 48.38
CA THR A 118 20.90 19.37 48.30
C THR A 118 22.37 19.00 48.12
N ARG A 119 23.08 19.78 47.29
CA ARG A 119 24.53 19.67 47.11
C ARG A 119 25.11 21.06 46.90
N GLY A 120 25.84 21.57 47.89
CA GLY A 120 26.35 22.94 47.87
C GLY A 120 25.21 23.96 47.77
N ASN A 121 25.22 24.78 46.73
CA ASN A 121 24.19 25.79 46.47
C ASN A 121 23.03 25.27 45.61
N SER A 122 22.98 23.98 45.33
CA SER A 122 22.01 23.39 44.41
C SER A 122 21.00 22.53 45.15
N LEU A 123 19.72 22.68 44.78
CA LEU A 123 18.61 21.81 45.20
C LEU A 123 18.10 21.05 43.98
N THR A 124 18.10 19.73 44.05
CA THR A 124 17.50 18.87 43.04
C THR A 124 16.16 18.36 43.54
N LEU A 125 15.11 18.60 42.77
CA LEU A 125 13.79 18.00 42.93
C LEU A 125 13.67 16.87 41.91
N THR A 126 13.48 15.64 42.40
CA THR A 126 13.32 14.46 41.55
C THR A 126 11.87 14.00 41.61
N PRO A 127 11.11 14.12 40.50
CA PRO A 127 9.75 13.60 40.42
C PRO A 127 9.68 12.09 40.65
N ASN A 128 8.64 11.64 41.36
CA ASN A 128 8.31 10.23 41.54
C ASN A 128 6.77 10.09 41.65
N PRO A 129 6.05 9.62 40.62
CA PRO A 129 6.55 8.97 39.39
C PRO A 129 7.22 9.93 38.38
N ALA A 130 7.79 9.36 37.32
CA ALA A 130 8.34 10.12 36.19
C ALA A 130 7.27 11.01 35.53
N LEU A 131 7.71 12.08 34.88
CA LEU A 131 6.81 13.05 34.24
C LEU A 131 6.18 12.46 32.97
N ALA A 132 4.95 12.87 32.68
CA ALA A 132 4.28 12.56 31.42
C ALA A 132 4.85 13.43 30.29
N HIS A 133 4.76 12.95 29.04
CA HIS A 133 5.06 13.73 27.85
C HIS A 133 3.98 14.78 27.56
N ASP A 134 4.33 15.80 26.78
CA ASP A 134 3.41 16.84 26.29
C ASP A 134 2.51 17.45 27.38
N THR A 135 3.07 17.61 28.58
CA THR A 135 2.33 18.04 29.78
C THR A 135 3.00 19.28 30.37
N SER A 136 2.20 20.31 30.61
CA SER A 136 2.66 21.52 31.29
C SER A 136 2.70 21.26 32.80
N TYR A 137 3.84 21.52 33.42
CA TYR A 137 4.04 21.37 34.85
C TYR A 137 4.40 22.70 35.49
N THR A 138 3.82 22.97 36.66
CA THR A 138 4.13 24.15 37.48
C THR A 138 4.81 23.72 38.77
N VAL A 139 5.99 24.28 39.04
CA VAL A 139 6.68 24.17 40.32
C VAL A 139 6.34 25.39 41.15
N SER A 140 5.91 25.18 42.39
CA SER A 140 5.54 26.25 43.33
C SER A 140 6.20 26.03 44.68
N LEU A 141 6.72 27.10 45.27
CA LEU A 141 7.20 27.12 46.64
C LEU A 141 6.02 27.31 47.60
N LEU A 142 5.80 26.35 48.48
CA LEU A 142 4.72 26.36 49.46
C LEU A 142 5.15 26.87 50.83
N LYS A 143 6.43 26.75 51.17
CA LYS A 143 7.01 27.19 52.44
C LYS A 143 8.26 28.02 52.17
N PRO A 144 8.45 29.17 52.85
CA PRO A 144 9.64 30.00 52.64
C PRO A 144 10.93 29.21 52.89
N LEU A 145 11.90 29.36 51.99
CA LEU A 145 13.24 28.79 52.15
C LEU A 145 14.14 29.74 52.92
N ARG A 146 15.01 29.18 53.76
CA ARG A 146 16.09 29.91 54.44
C ARG A 146 17.45 29.52 53.89
N GLY A 147 18.28 30.52 53.62
CA GLY A 147 19.71 30.35 53.37
C GLY A 147 20.45 30.03 54.66
N TRP A 148 21.66 29.50 54.55
CA TRP A 148 22.51 29.21 55.72
C TRP A 148 22.83 30.47 56.56
N ASN A 149 22.77 31.66 55.95
CA ASN A 149 22.96 32.96 56.58
C ASN A 149 21.67 33.58 57.15
N GLY A 150 20.53 32.88 57.08
CA GLY A 150 19.24 33.32 57.63
C GLY A 150 18.32 34.07 56.66
N GLU A 151 18.80 34.48 55.48
CA GLU A 151 18.02 35.17 54.45
C GLU A 151 16.91 34.29 53.87
N VAL A 152 15.78 34.90 53.51
CA VAL A 152 14.56 34.17 53.15
C VAL A 152 14.18 34.35 51.68
N LEU A 153 13.78 33.26 51.03
CA LEU A 153 13.04 33.28 49.77
C LEU A 153 11.59 32.87 50.04
N SER A 154 10.66 33.81 49.93
CA SER A 154 9.25 33.62 50.34
C SER A 154 8.37 33.06 49.24
N GLU A 155 8.69 33.32 47.97
CA GLU A 155 7.89 32.89 46.83
C GLU A 155 8.79 32.50 45.66
N LEU A 156 8.35 31.47 44.94
CA LEU A 156 8.94 31.03 43.69
C LEU A 156 7.89 30.19 42.96
N SER A 157 7.61 30.55 41.72
CA SER A 157 6.71 29.78 40.86
C SER A 157 7.18 29.89 39.41
N TRP A 158 7.29 28.76 38.73
CA TRP A 158 7.55 28.72 37.30
C TRP A 158 6.95 27.47 36.67
N ASN A 159 6.75 27.53 35.36
CA ASN A 159 6.27 26.39 34.59
C ASN A 159 7.32 25.93 33.58
N PHE A 160 7.13 24.71 33.07
CA PHE A 160 7.81 24.18 31.91
C PHE A 160 6.90 23.16 31.21
N LEU A 161 7.18 22.88 29.94
CA LEU A 161 6.46 21.90 29.13
C LEU A 161 7.36 20.69 28.89
N THR A 162 6.87 19.47 29.11
CA THR A 162 7.60 18.29 28.68
C THR A 162 7.44 18.08 27.18
N SER A 163 8.50 17.61 26.51
CA SER A 163 8.50 17.36 25.08
C SER A 163 7.54 16.20 24.75
N PRO A 164 6.93 16.18 23.56
CA PRO A 164 6.21 15.01 23.08
C PRO A 164 7.14 13.78 23.05
N PRO A 165 6.59 12.54 23.05
CA PRO A 165 7.39 11.34 22.93
C PRO A 165 8.27 11.39 21.66
N PRO A 166 9.55 11.02 21.73
CA PRO A 166 10.39 10.98 20.54
C PRO A 166 9.77 10.01 19.51
N LEU A 167 9.30 10.59 18.40
CA LEU A 167 8.68 9.97 17.22
C LEU A 167 7.22 9.49 17.37
N MET A 168 6.31 10.43 17.61
CA MET A 168 4.89 10.33 17.20
C MET A 168 4.67 10.77 15.74
N ARG A 169 5.61 10.52 14.81
CA ARG A 169 5.31 10.80 13.39
C ARG A 169 4.58 9.58 12.83
N PRO A 170 3.25 9.66 12.61
CA PRO A 170 2.53 8.53 12.07
C PRO A 170 3.12 8.14 10.71
N PRO A 171 3.08 6.85 10.33
CA PRO A 171 3.38 6.48 8.96
C PRO A 171 2.43 7.25 8.02
N SER A 172 2.96 7.66 6.88
CA SER A 172 2.20 8.33 5.82
C SER A 172 2.58 7.75 4.47
N VAL A 173 1.63 7.72 3.55
CA VAL A 173 1.86 7.25 2.18
C VAL A 173 2.63 8.34 1.41
N VAL A 174 3.77 7.97 0.85
CA VAL A 174 4.62 8.85 0.04
C VAL A 174 4.29 8.69 -1.44
N LEU A 175 4.15 7.45 -1.91
CA LEU A 175 3.87 7.11 -3.29
C LEU A 175 3.17 5.76 -3.38
N VAL A 176 2.30 5.61 -4.37
CA VAL A 176 1.69 4.34 -4.75
C VAL A 176 1.98 4.00 -6.20
N ASN A 177 2.10 2.70 -6.49
CA ASN A 177 2.14 2.14 -7.83
C ASN A 177 1.22 0.91 -7.86
N PRO A 178 0.17 0.87 -8.68
CA PRO A 178 -0.28 1.92 -9.59
C PRO A 178 -0.62 3.24 -8.89
N THR A 179 -0.43 4.34 -9.61
CA THR A 179 -0.78 5.70 -9.17
C THR A 179 -2.30 5.90 -9.14
N ASP A 180 -2.78 6.89 -8.38
CA ASP A 180 -4.23 7.16 -8.31
C ASP A 180 -4.78 7.61 -9.66
N GLY A 181 -5.84 6.95 -10.11
CA GLY A 181 -6.45 7.14 -11.42
C GLY A 181 -5.62 6.56 -12.58
N GLU A 182 -4.57 5.78 -12.32
CA GLU A 182 -3.78 5.15 -13.39
C GLU A 182 -4.67 4.25 -14.24
N THR A 183 -4.63 4.46 -15.55
CA THR A 183 -5.31 3.60 -16.51
C THR A 183 -4.28 2.71 -17.20
N GLN A 184 -4.73 1.60 -17.78
CA GLN A 184 -3.88 0.65 -18.50
C GLN A 184 -2.90 -0.15 -17.62
N VAL A 185 -3.25 -0.39 -16.36
CA VAL A 185 -2.48 -1.27 -15.46
C VAL A 185 -2.47 -2.71 -16.00
N LEU A 186 -1.28 -3.33 -16.01
CA LEU A 186 -1.10 -4.69 -16.53
C LEU A 186 -1.76 -5.73 -15.61
N ALA A 187 -2.30 -6.79 -16.20
CA ALA A 187 -3.05 -7.82 -15.49
C ALA A 187 -2.20 -8.63 -14.46
N ASP A 188 -0.89 -8.53 -14.48
CA ASP A 188 0.07 -9.19 -13.58
C ASP A 188 0.87 -8.23 -12.68
N GLN A 189 0.59 -6.92 -12.75
CA GLN A 189 1.32 -5.92 -11.99
C GLN A 189 1.04 -6.03 -10.49
N SER A 190 2.09 -6.07 -9.65
CA SER A 190 1.92 -5.97 -8.20
C SER A 190 1.60 -4.53 -7.77
N ILE A 191 0.86 -4.36 -6.68
CA ILE A 191 0.69 -3.05 -6.05
C ILE A 191 1.88 -2.82 -5.10
N ASN A 192 2.48 -1.64 -5.16
CA ASN A 192 3.55 -1.18 -4.28
C ASN A 192 3.14 0.14 -3.62
N VAL A 193 3.28 0.22 -2.31
CA VAL A 193 3.03 1.41 -1.50
C VAL A 193 4.33 1.76 -0.79
N TYR A 194 4.79 2.98 -0.96
CA TYR A 194 5.97 3.53 -0.29
C TYR A 194 5.53 4.44 0.84
N LEU A 195 6.02 4.20 2.05
CA LEU A 195 5.65 4.93 3.25
C LEU A 195 6.82 5.76 3.80
N SER A 196 6.50 6.73 4.66
CA SER A 196 7.49 7.57 5.35
C SER A 196 8.22 6.86 6.49
N GLN A 197 7.67 5.76 7.00
CA GLN A 197 8.20 4.94 8.09
C GLN A 197 8.04 3.44 7.78
N PRO A 198 8.91 2.57 8.32
CA PRO A 198 8.74 1.12 8.21
C PRO A 198 7.53 0.63 9.00
N LEU A 199 6.77 -0.29 8.40
CA LEU A 199 5.57 -0.87 9.01
C LEU A 199 5.90 -2.02 9.96
N ASP A 200 5.08 -2.19 11.00
CA ASP A 200 5.04 -3.43 11.80
C ASP A 200 4.33 -4.54 11.00
N PRO A 201 5.04 -5.60 10.59
CA PRO A 201 4.46 -6.70 9.82
C PRO A 201 3.29 -7.40 10.51
N GLN A 202 3.20 -7.36 11.85
CA GLN A 202 2.08 -7.96 12.59
C GLN A 202 0.76 -7.20 12.38
N THR A 203 0.82 -5.96 11.92
CA THR A 203 -0.36 -5.13 11.66
C THR A 203 -0.79 -5.13 10.19
N VAL A 204 -0.04 -5.80 9.33
CA VAL A 204 -0.29 -5.86 7.89
C VAL A 204 -1.15 -7.09 7.60
N SER A 205 -2.44 -6.85 7.38
CA SER A 205 -3.44 -7.91 7.20
C SER A 205 -4.58 -7.44 6.30
N LYS A 206 -5.58 -8.31 6.09
CA LYS A 206 -6.78 -7.97 5.29
C LYS A 206 -7.67 -6.93 6.00
N GLU A 207 -7.50 -6.77 7.30
CA GLU A 207 -8.21 -5.78 8.11
C GLU A 207 -7.64 -4.38 7.92
N SER A 208 -6.32 -4.24 7.72
CA SER A 208 -5.61 -2.97 7.55
C SER A 208 -5.33 -2.58 6.10
N VAL A 209 -5.29 -3.56 5.19
CA VAL A 209 -5.06 -3.36 3.75
C VAL A 209 -6.15 -4.09 2.97
N ARG A 210 -7.01 -3.33 2.30
CA ARG A 210 -8.14 -3.86 1.52
C ARG A 210 -7.95 -3.55 0.04
N ILE A 211 -8.09 -4.57 -0.80
CA ILE A 211 -8.12 -4.43 -2.24
C ILE A 211 -9.46 -4.97 -2.72
N GLN A 212 -10.18 -4.18 -3.51
CA GLN A 212 -11.52 -4.54 -4.00
C GLN A 212 -11.66 -4.18 -5.47
N ALA A 213 -12.27 -5.08 -6.25
CA ALA A 213 -12.78 -4.74 -7.59
C ALA A 213 -14.12 -4.03 -7.44
N THR A 214 -14.32 -2.95 -8.19
CA THR A 214 -15.58 -2.22 -8.25
C THR A 214 -16.36 -2.69 -9.48
N GLN A 215 -17.56 -3.24 -9.28
CA GLN A 215 -18.48 -3.64 -10.35
C GLN A 215 -19.85 -3.00 -10.10
N GLY A 216 -20.11 -1.85 -10.74
CA GLY A 216 -21.27 -1.02 -10.43
C GLY A 216 -21.24 -0.57 -8.97
N ALA A 217 -22.28 -0.90 -8.19
CA ALA A 217 -22.35 -0.59 -6.76
C ALA A 217 -21.75 -1.68 -5.84
N ARG A 218 -21.22 -2.78 -6.40
CA ARG A 218 -20.66 -3.90 -5.62
C ARG A 218 -19.14 -3.78 -5.53
N ASN A 219 -18.61 -4.00 -4.32
CA ASN A 219 -17.18 -4.13 -4.07
C ASN A 219 -16.84 -5.59 -3.76
N ILE A 220 -16.00 -6.20 -4.60
CA ILE A 220 -15.61 -7.62 -4.51
C ILE A 220 -14.17 -7.69 -3.98
N PRO A 221 -13.91 -8.29 -2.81
CA PRO A 221 -12.55 -8.42 -2.28
C PRO A 221 -11.62 -9.20 -3.23
N VAL A 222 -10.36 -8.75 -3.33
CA VAL A 222 -9.30 -9.43 -4.09
C VAL A 222 -8.34 -10.09 -3.12
N SER A 223 -8.10 -11.40 -3.29
CA SER A 223 -7.13 -12.15 -2.50
C SER A 223 -5.71 -12.01 -3.08
N GLY A 224 -4.73 -12.01 -2.19
CA GLY A 224 -3.32 -11.91 -2.53
C GLY A 224 -2.42 -11.96 -1.30
N ASN A 225 -1.12 -11.92 -1.56
CA ASN A 225 -0.06 -11.92 -0.56
C ASN A 225 0.44 -10.50 -0.29
N LEU A 226 0.50 -10.11 0.98
CA LEU A 226 1.09 -8.86 1.45
C LEU A 226 2.52 -9.11 1.95
N GLN A 227 3.46 -8.28 1.52
CA GLN A 227 4.87 -8.35 1.88
C GLN A 227 5.35 -6.96 2.29
N VAL A 228 6.16 -6.88 3.36
CA VAL A 228 6.77 -5.63 3.81
C VAL A 228 8.28 -5.75 3.70
N GLU A 229 8.90 -4.77 3.06
CA GLU A 229 10.35 -4.63 2.94
C GLU A 229 10.75 -3.19 3.26
N GLY A 230 11.25 -2.95 4.47
CA GLY A 230 11.58 -1.60 4.94
C GLY A 230 10.34 -0.70 4.94
N THR A 231 10.36 0.35 4.13
CA THR A 231 9.23 1.30 3.97
C THR A 231 8.28 0.93 2.82
N ARG A 232 8.46 -0.23 2.18
CA ARG A 232 7.65 -0.66 1.04
C ARG A 232 6.69 -1.78 1.45
N LEU A 233 5.40 -1.56 1.25
CA LEU A 233 4.36 -2.58 1.27
C LEU A 233 4.08 -3.03 -0.17
N LYS A 234 4.21 -4.33 -0.43
CA LYS A 234 3.91 -4.95 -1.73
C LYS A 234 2.72 -5.88 -1.59
N PHE A 235 1.75 -5.77 -2.49
CA PHE A 235 0.67 -6.73 -2.65
C PHE A 235 0.80 -7.45 -3.98
N ILE A 236 0.80 -8.78 -3.93
CA ILE A 236 0.83 -9.67 -5.08
C ILE A 236 -0.52 -10.40 -5.14
N PRO A 237 -1.36 -10.16 -6.16
CA PRO A 237 -2.66 -10.82 -6.23
C PRO A 237 -2.49 -12.33 -6.48
N ASP A 238 -3.37 -13.16 -5.89
CA ASP A 238 -3.34 -14.62 -6.06
C ASP A 238 -3.74 -15.03 -7.48
N GLN A 239 -4.51 -14.17 -8.15
CA GLN A 239 -4.96 -14.32 -9.52
C GLN A 239 -4.64 -13.06 -10.31
N PRO A 240 -4.47 -13.17 -11.64
CA PRO A 240 -4.46 -12.03 -12.54
C PRO A 240 -5.56 -10.99 -12.24
N TRP A 241 -5.23 -9.70 -12.38
CA TRP A 241 -6.28 -8.70 -12.47
C TRP A 241 -7.12 -8.95 -13.71
N LEU A 242 -8.43 -8.79 -13.57
CA LEU A 242 -9.35 -8.86 -14.69
C LEU A 242 -9.18 -7.60 -15.54
N TYR A 243 -9.24 -7.74 -16.86
CA TYR A 243 -9.20 -6.62 -17.79
C TYR A 243 -10.45 -5.73 -17.69
N GLY A 244 -10.27 -4.42 -17.93
CA GLY A 244 -11.32 -3.41 -17.97
C GLY A 244 -12.03 -3.17 -16.65
N MET A 245 -11.37 -3.49 -15.53
CA MET A 245 -11.93 -3.36 -14.19
C MET A 245 -11.25 -2.21 -13.44
N THR A 246 -12.05 -1.50 -12.64
CA THR A 246 -11.55 -0.55 -11.64
C THR A 246 -11.29 -1.28 -10.33
N TYR A 247 -10.10 -1.09 -9.78
CA TYR A 247 -9.70 -1.60 -8.48
C TYR A 247 -9.48 -0.46 -7.51
N ARG A 248 -9.95 -0.65 -6.28
CA ARG A 248 -9.81 0.28 -5.16
C ARG A 248 -8.92 -0.34 -4.11
N VAL A 249 -7.98 0.44 -3.61
CA VAL A 249 -7.11 0.05 -2.52
C VAL A 249 -7.35 0.99 -1.35
N THR A 250 -7.52 0.42 -0.16
CA THR A 250 -7.75 1.16 1.08
C THR A 250 -6.75 0.69 2.15
N LEU A 251 -5.97 1.63 2.67
CA LEU A 251 -5.15 1.45 3.87
C LEU A 251 -5.89 2.08 5.05
N LEU A 252 -5.96 1.35 6.16
CA LEU A 252 -6.74 1.76 7.33
C LEU A 252 -5.84 2.06 8.53
N PRO A 253 -6.29 2.87 9.51
CA PRO A 253 -5.51 3.25 10.70
C PRO A 253 -5.01 2.09 11.58
N GLU A 254 -5.51 0.87 11.38
CA GLU A 254 -4.98 -0.33 12.02
C GLU A 254 -3.55 -0.67 11.57
N LEU A 255 -3.12 -0.15 10.41
CA LEU A 255 -1.75 -0.24 9.93
C LEU A 255 -0.84 0.63 10.81
N LYS A 256 0.17 0.01 11.44
CA LYS A 256 1.09 0.70 12.35
C LYS A 256 2.54 0.63 11.89
N ASP A 257 3.33 1.60 12.32
CA ASP A 257 4.78 1.52 12.25
C ASP A 257 5.36 0.63 13.37
N LEU A 258 6.68 0.41 13.33
CA LEU A 258 7.42 -0.36 14.33
C LEU A 258 7.39 0.27 15.74
N GLN A 259 6.96 1.52 15.88
CA GLN A 259 6.81 2.23 17.17
C GLN A 259 5.37 2.15 17.69
N GLY A 260 4.44 1.56 16.92
CA GLY A 260 3.03 1.44 17.26
C GLY A 260 2.18 2.64 16.87
N ASN A 261 2.73 3.63 16.15
CA ASN A 261 1.94 4.75 15.64
C ASN A 261 1.04 4.27 14.49
N ARG A 262 -0.21 4.71 14.52
CA ARG A 262 -1.22 4.39 13.50
C ARG A 262 -1.10 5.32 12.30
N LEU A 263 -1.52 4.85 11.12
CA LEU A 263 -1.80 5.72 9.98
C LEU A 263 -2.80 6.81 10.42
N GLU A 264 -2.49 8.08 10.11
CA GLU A 264 -3.24 9.24 10.63
C GLU A 264 -4.72 9.25 10.19
N ALA A 265 -4.96 8.88 8.93
CA ALA A 265 -6.28 8.71 8.34
C ALA A 265 -6.27 7.51 7.40
N HIS A 266 -7.44 6.98 7.05
CA HIS A 266 -7.51 6.01 5.96
C HIS A 266 -7.01 6.65 4.67
N TYR A 267 -6.26 5.88 3.88
CA TYR A 267 -5.75 6.31 2.59
C TYR A 267 -6.36 5.43 1.52
N GLU A 268 -6.99 6.04 0.52
CA GLU A 268 -7.70 5.34 -0.53
C GLU A 268 -7.29 5.88 -1.90
N TRP A 269 -7.13 4.99 -2.86
CA TRP A 269 -6.94 5.33 -4.26
C TRP A 269 -7.52 4.25 -5.16
N SER A 270 -7.59 4.54 -6.45
CA SER A 270 -8.07 3.58 -7.45
C SER A 270 -7.19 3.54 -8.69
N PHE A 271 -7.26 2.44 -9.44
CA PHE A 271 -6.64 2.29 -10.74
C PHE A 271 -7.50 1.41 -11.64
N GLU A 272 -7.28 1.50 -12.95
CA GLU A 272 -8.00 0.74 -13.97
C GLU A 272 -7.05 -0.14 -14.76
N THR A 273 -7.42 -1.41 -14.91
CA THR A 273 -6.68 -2.34 -15.75
C THR A 273 -6.94 -2.06 -17.22
N ARG A 274 -6.00 -2.52 -18.07
CA ARG A 274 -6.16 -2.47 -19.52
C ARG A 274 -7.48 -3.08 -19.97
N THR A 275 -8.07 -2.53 -21.03
CA THR A 275 -9.34 -3.01 -21.61
C THR A 275 -9.07 -3.90 -22.81
N LEU A 276 -9.71 -5.08 -22.86
CA LEU A 276 -9.68 -5.93 -24.06
C LEU A 276 -10.56 -5.33 -25.17
N ALA A 277 -10.49 -5.93 -26.36
CA ALA A 277 -11.44 -5.65 -27.44
C ALA A 277 -12.88 -5.80 -26.94
N THR A 278 -13.76 -4.94 -27.45
CA THR A 278 -15.19 -4.94 -27.10
C THR A 278 -15.80 -6.33 -27.29
N GLY A 279 -16.63 -6.75 -26.33
CA GLY A 279 -17.28 -8.06 -26.36
C GLY A 279 -16.47 -9.21 -25.77
N MET A 280 -15.20 -8.99 -25.40
CA MET A 280 -14.44 -9.99 -24.64
C MET A 280 -14.99 -10.14 -23.21
N VAL A 281 -15.36 -11.36 -22.84
CA VAL A 281 -15.89 -11.69 -21.51
C VAL A 281 -15.02 -12.76 -20.82
N PRO A 282 -14.84 -12.67 -19.49
CA PRO A 282 -14.05 -13.66 -18.76
C PRO A 282 -14.81 -14.98 -18.64
N ILE A 283 -14.08 -16.08 -18.81
CA ILE A 283 -14.52 -17.45 -18.53
C ILE A 283 -13.69 -17.99 -17.37
N TRP A 284 -14.39 -18.38 -16.30
CA TRP A 284 -13.76 -18.83 -15.06
C TRP A 284 -13.27 -20.29 -15.13
N PRO A 285 -12.20 -20.64 -14.41
CA PRO A 285 -11.70 -22.02 -14.27
C PRO A 285 -12.79 -23.01 -13.87
N GLY A 286 -12.65 -24.26 -14.32
CA GLY A 286 -13.56 -25.34 -13.96
C GLY A 286 -13.36 -26.60 -14.82
N SER A 287 -14.10 -27.65 -14.51
CA SER A 287 -14.01 -28.94 -15.22
C SER A 287 -15.30 -29.28 -15.95
N PHE A 288 -15.19 -29.95 -17.10
CA PHE A 288 -16.34 -30.46 -17.84
C PHE A 288 -16.01 -31.76 -18.57
N MET A 289 -17.05 -32.52 -18.93
CA MET A 289 -16.91 -33.68 -19.81
C MET A 289 -16.97 -33.22 -21.27
N MET A 290 -15.83 -33.31 -21.95
CA MET A 290 -15.70 -33.01 -23.37
C MET A 290 -16.11 -34.22 -24.22
N GLY A 291 -16.77 -33.95 -25.34
CA GLY A 291 -17.33 -34.98 -26.23
C GLY A 291 -18.83 -35.19 -26.04
N SER A 292 -19.37 -36.20 -26.71
CA SER A 292 -20.80 -36.52 -26.74
C SER A 292 -21.08 -37.88 -26.12
N PRO A 293 -22.13 -38.01 -25.28
CA PRO A 293 -22.56 -39.28 -24.71
C PRO A 293 -22.66 -40.40 -25.75
N GLY A 294 -21.89 -41.49 -25.55
CA GLY A 294 -21.90 -42.67 -26.41
C GLY A 294 -21.07 -42.54 -27.70
N LYS A 295 -20.28 -41.47 -27.85
CA LYS A 295 -19.32 -41.27 -28.95
C LYS A 295 -17.92 -41.00 -28.38
N PRO A 296 -17.15 -42.05 -28.05
CA PRO A 296 -15.83 -41.89 -27.47
C PRO A 296 -14.83 -41.22 -28.44
N PRO A 297 -13.76 -40.59 -27.92
CA PRO A 297 -13.43 -40.50 -26.50
C PRO A 297 -14.14 -39.33 -25.80
N GLU A 298 -14.99 -39.66 -24.83
CA GLU A 298 -15.38 -38.70 -23.80
C GLU A 298 -14.23 -38.58 -22.79
N ARG A 299 -13.88 -37.36 -22.40
CA ARG A 299 -12.82 -37.12 -21.41
C ARG A 299 -13.15 -35.92 -20.56
N GLU A 300 -12.77 -35.98 -19.28
CA GLU A 300 -12.79 -34.81 -18.43
C GLU A 300 -11.68 -33.84 -18.85
N VAL A 301 -12.03 -32.57 -18.95
CA VAL A 301 -11.11 -31.47 -19.26
C VAL A 301 -11.26 -30.40 -18.20
N THR A 302 -10.13 -29.89 -17.71
CA THR A 302 -10.08 -28.81 -16.72
C THR A 302 -9.45 -27.57 -17.31
N MET A 303 -10.16 -26.44 -17.17
CA MET A 303 -9.64 -25.10 -17.40
C MET A 303 -9.04 -24.60 -16.08
N ASN A 304 -7.72 -24.44 -16.06
CA ASN A 304 -6.97 -24.08 -14.84
C ASN A 304 -6.78 -22.56 -14.66
N GLN A 305 -7.12 -21.78 -15.68
CA GLN A 305 -6.89 -20.34 -15.72
C GLN A 305 -8.11 -19.64 -16.31
N ILE A 306 -8.30 -18.39 -15.91
CA ILE A 306 -9.26 -17.50 -16.56
C ILE A 306 -8.76 -17.27 -17.99
N TYR A 307 -9.66 -17.36 -18.96
CA TYR A 307 -9.43 -16.90 -20.33
C TYR A 307 -10.60 -16.03 -20.76
N TYR A 308 -10.39 -15.22 -21.79
CA TYR A 308 -11.42 -14.34 -22.33
C TYR A 308 -11.89 -14.86 -23.67
N ILE A 309 -13.18 -14.70 -23.96
CA ILE A 309 -13.83 -15.17 -25.17
C ILE A 309 -14.76 -14.07 -25.69
N LEU A 310 -14.87 -13.87 -27.02
CA LEU A 310 -15.89 -12.94 -27.54
C LEU A 310 -17.28 -13.49 -27.22
N ASN A 311 -18.15 -12.63 -26.71
CA ASN A 311 -19.54 -12.95 -26.38
C ASN A 311 -20.47 -12.99 -27.62
N HIS A 312 -19.92 -12.78 -28.81
CA HIS A 312 -20.66 -12.75 -30.06
C HIS A 312 -19.78 -13.22 -31.22
N GLU A 313 -20.44 -13.44 -32.36
CA GLU A 313 -19.76 -13.75 -33.61
C GLU A 313 -18.99 -12.57 -34.15
N VAL A 314 -17.74 -12.81 -34.59
CA VAL A 314 -16.98 -11.77 -35.29
C VAL A 314 -17.83 -11.29 -36.44
N THR A 315 -18.18 -10.02 -36.39
CA THR A 315 -19.12 -9.43 -37.33
C THR A 315 -18.38 -9.05 -38.62
N VAL A 316 -19.15 -8.87 -39.69
CA VAL A 316 -18.63 -8.34 -40.95
C VAL A 316 -17.98 -6.97 -40.74
N GLY A 317 -18.58 -6.11 -39.92
CA GLY A 317 -18.07 -4.77 -39.59
C GLY A 317 -16.72 -4.81 -38.89
N GLU A 318 -16.59 -5.64 -37.86
CA GLU A 318 -15.32 -5.81 -37.14
C GLU A 318 -14.20 -6.35 -38.03
N TYR A 319 -14.49 -7.35 -38.87
CA TYR A 319 -13.49 -7.89 -39.79
C TYR A 319 -13.10 -6.90 -40.88
N ARG A 320 -14.04 -6.06 -41.35
CA ARG A 320 -13.75 -4.99 -42.31
C ARG A 320 -12.73 -3.99 -41.77
N LEU A 321 -12.76 -3.66 -40.47
CA LEU A 321 -11.73 -2.80 -39.87
C LEU A 321 -10.32 -3.39 -40.04
N CYS A 322 -10.17 -4.71 -39.93
CA CYS A 322 -8.89 -5.39 -40.19
C CYS A 322 -8.47 -5.33 -41.66
N VAL A 323 -9.44 -5.47 -42.59
CA VAL A 323 -9.20 -5.36 -44.03
C VAL A 323 -8.80 -3.94 -44.42
N GLU A 324 -9.51 -2.93 -43.90
CA GLU A 324 -9.22 -1.51 -44.12
C GLU A 324 -7.85 -1.12 -43.56
N ALA A 325 -7.43 -1.73 -42.44
CA ALA A 325 -6.08 -1.61 -41.90
C ALA A 325 -5.01 -2.34 -42.74
N GLY A 326 -5.38 -3.01 -43.83
CA GLY A 326 -4.49 -3.78 -44.71
C GLY A 326 -3.93 -5.05 -44.07
N ALA A 327 -4.50 -5.50 -42.95
CA ALA A 327 -3.98 -6.62 -42.16
C ALA A 327 -4.68 -7.95 -42.44
N CYS A 328 -5.92 -7.92 -42.92
CA CYS A 328 -6.72 -9.10 -43.25
C CYS A 328 -7.05 -9.17 -44.74
N ARG A 329 -7.07 -10.39 -45.29
CA ARG A 329 -7.52 -10.67 -46.65
C ARG A 329 -8.89 -11.35 -46.63
N TYR A 330 -9.69 -11.12 -47.66
CA TYR A 330 -10.87 -11.95 -47.93
C TYR A 330 -10.91 -12.33 -49.41
N SER A 331 -11.62 -13.41 -49.71
CA SER A 331 -11.80 -13.91 -51.07
C SER A 331 -13.28 -14.18 -51.30
N GLU A 332 -13.82 -13.69 -52.41
CA GLU A 332 -15.21 -13.98 -52.79
C GLU A 332 -15.38 -15.49 -53.01
N PRO A 333 -16.33 -16.15 -52.31
CA PRO A 333 -16.58 -17.57 -52.49
C PRO A 333 -17.32 -17.82 -53.81
N THR A 334 -17.16 -19.02 -54.37
CA THR A 334 -17.83 -19.45 -55.61
C THR A 334 -19.35 -19.41 -55.51
N GLU A 335 -19.90 -19.61 -54.31
CA GLU A 335 -21.32 -19.45 -53.99
C GLU A 335 -21.53 -18.23 -53.09
N SER A 336 -21.94 -17.11 -53.69
CA SER A 336 -22.07 -15.84 -52.97
C SER A 336 -23.45 -15.58 -52.39
N ARG A 337 -24.46 -16.46 -52.59
CA ARG A 337 -25.86 -16.22 -52.16
C ARG A 337 -25.96 -15.89 -50.67
N HIS A 338 -25.21 -16.59 -49.83
CA HIS A 338 -25.21 -16.44 -48.38
C HIS A 338 -23.96 -15.75 -47.82
N TRP A 339 -23.05 -15.27 -48.67
CA TRP A 339 -21.83 -14.62 -48.23
C TRP A 339 -22.13 -13.25 -47.60
N THR A 340 -21.74 -13.05 -46.34
CA THR A 340 -22.14 -11.87 -45.58
C THR A 340 -21.30 -10.64 -45.87
N MET A 341 -20.03 -10.80 -46.23
CA MET A 341 -19.12 -9.70 -46.55
C MET A 341 -19.52 -8.92 -47.82
N LYS A 342 -20.30 -9.51 -48.74
CA LYS A 342 -20.71 -8.88 -50.01
C LYS A 342 -21.60 -7.65 -49.85
N ASN A 343 -22.35 -7.57 -48.74
CA ASN A 343 -23.33 -6.52 -48.52
C ASN A 343 -22.80 -5.51 -47.51
N LEU A 344 -22.64 -4.25 -47.93
CA LEU A 344 -22.10 -3.19 -47.09
C LEU A 344 -22.99 -2.92 -45.86
N ASP A 345 -24.30 -3.14 -45.94
CA ASP A 345 -25.24 -2.84 -44.86
C ASP A 345 -25.27 -3.91 -43.75
N TRP A 346 -24.62 -5.06 -43.94
CA TRP A 346 -24.65 -6.18 -43.01
C TRP A 346 -23.52 -6.13 -41.98
N VAL A 347 -23.21 -4.94 -41.46
CA VAL A 347 -22.08 -4.72 -40.55
C VAL A 347 -22.18 -5.55 -39.26
N ASP A 348 -23.37 -5.73 -38.70
CA ASP A 348 -23.58 -6.52 -37.48
C ASP A 348 -23.80 -8.01 -37.74
N ALA A 349 -23.85 -8.42 -39.02
CA ALA A 349 -24.07 -9.82 -39.37
C ALA A 349 -22.81 -10.65 -39.04
N PRO A 350 -22.98 -11.91 -38.61
CA PRO A 350 -21.88 -12.84 -38.45
C PRO A 350 -21.08 -13.01 -39.74
N LEU A 351 -19.75 -12.96 -39.60
CA LEU A 351 -18.85 -13.22 -40.71
C LEU A 351 -18.89 -14.70 -41.11
N ASN A 352 -19.02 -14.96 -42.41
CA ASN A 352 -18.96 -16.32 -42.95
C ASN A 352 -18.10 -16.41 -44.21
N TYR A 353 -17.87 -17.64 -44.68
CA TYR A 353 -17.03 -17.96 -45.84
C TYR A 353 -15.59 -17.40 -45.76
N ILE A 354 -14.97 -17.48 -44.58
CA ILE A 354 -13.53 -17.22 -44.40
C ILE A 354 -12.75 -18.52 -44.17
N SER A 355 -11.50 -18.54 -44.61
CA SER A 355 -10.56 -19.63 -44.33
C SER A 355 -9.97 -19.52 -42.93
N TRP A 356 -9.41 -20.63 -42.44
CA TRP A 356 -8.73 -20.67 -41.15
C TRP A 356 -7.53 -19.70 -41.09
N ASP A 357 -6.77 -19.56 -42.18
CA ASP A 357 -5.65 -18.62 -42.26
C ASP A 357 -6.12 -17.16 -42.16
N GLN A 358 -7.22 -16.83 -42.84
CA GLN A 358 -7.86 -15.50 -42.76
C GLN A 358 -8.41 -15.19 -41.37
N ALA A 359 -8.91 -16.20 -40.66
CA ALA A 359 -9.32 -16.04 -39.27
C ALA A 359 -8.11 -15.77 -38.35
N GLN A 360 -6.99 -16.46 -38.56
CA GLN A 360 -5.76 -16.17 -37.80
C GLN A 360 -5.14 -14.81 -38.13
N GLU A 361 -5.26 -14.32 -39.36
CA GLU A 361 -4.85 -12.94 -39.70
C GLU A 361 -5.58 -11.93 -38.80
N TYR A 362 -6.89 -12.11 -38.59
CA TYR A 362 -7.69 -11.26 -37.73
C TYR A 362 -7.26 -11.31 -36.26
N THR A 363 -7.03 -12.50 -35.69
CA THR A 363 -6.60 -12.58 -34.28
C THR A 363 -5.20 -11.98 -34.07
N ARG A 364 -4.29 -12.13 -35.04
CA ARG A 364 -2.98 -11.45 -35.00
C ARG A 364 -3.11 -9.94 -35.09
N TRP A 365 -4.05 -9.44 -35.89
CA TRP A 365 -4.34 -8.01 -35.95
C TRP A 365 -4.91 -7.49 -34.62
N LEU A 366 -5.89 -8.18 -34.04
CA LEU A 366 -6.44 -7.84 -32.71
C LEU A 366 -5.35 -7.78 -31.63
N SER A 367 -4.43 -8.74 -31.61
CA SER A 367 -3.29 -8.76 -30.67
C SER A 367 -2.34 -7.57 -30.81
N ARG A 368 -2.36 -6.89 -31.96
CA ARG A 368 -1.60 -5.64 -32.17
C ARG A 368 -2.41 -4.39 -31.78
N GLN A 369 -3.74 -4.46 -31.83
CA GLN A 369 -4.61 -3.33 -31.52
C GLN A 369 -4.93 -3.23 -30.03
N TYR A 370 -5.10 -4.38 -29.38
CA TYR A 370 -5.60 -4.46 -28.01
C TYR A 370 -4.62 -5.20 -27.10
N PRO A 371 -4.68 -4.94 -25.78
CA PRO A 371 -4.01 -5.77 -24.78
C PRO A 371 -4.43 -7.25 -24.92
N GLY A 372 -3.49 -8.16 -24.75
CA GLY A 372 -3.73 -9.61 -24.77
C GLY A 372 -3.22 -10.32 -26.03
N ASP A 373 -3.08 -11.64 -25.95
CA ASP A 373 -2.68 -12.51 -27.06
C ASP A 373 -3.91 -13.22 -27.66
N TYR A 374 -4.53 -12.61 -28.66
CA TYR A 374 -5.75 -13.07 -29.31
C TYR A 374 -5.42 -14.20 -30.30
N ARG A 375 -6.12 -15.31 -30.14
CA ARG A 375 -6.01 -16.51 -30.98
C ARG A 375 -7.38 -17.15 -31.17
N LEU A 376 -7.49 -18.15 -32.03
CA LEU A 376 -8.70 -18.97 -32.06
C LEU A 376 -8.78 -19.81 -30.77
N CYS A 377 -10.00 -19.96 -30.25
CA CYS A 377 -10.25 -20.87 -29.14
C CYS A 377 -9.93 -22.31 -29.54
N THR A 378 -9.41 -23.08 -28.59
CA THR A 378 -9.32 -24.53 -28.75
C THR A 378 -10.71 -25.13 -28.71
N GLU A 379 -10.86 -26.35 -29.24
CA GLU A 379 -12.13 -27.10 -29.16
C GLU A 379 -12.62 -27.21 -27.71
N ALA A 380 -11.71 -27.45 -26.76
CA ALA A 380 -12.04 -27.55 -25.34
C ALA A 380 -12.54 -26.23 -24.75
N GLU A 381 -11.90 -25.10 -25.06
CA GLU A 381 -12.30 -23.78 -24.57
C GLU A 381 -13.63 -23.33 -25.16
N TRP A 382 -13.85 -23.62 -26.45
CA TRP A 382 -15.11 -23.34 -27.09
C TRP A 382 -16.23 -24.19 -26.49
N GLU A 383 -16.04 -25.51 -26.35
CA GLU A 383 -17.06 -26.38 -25.74
C GLU A 383 -17.34 -26.01 -24.29
N TYR A 384 -16.32 -25.66 -23.51
CA TYR A 384 -16.50 -25.26 -22.11
C TYR A 384 -17.37 -24.00 -22.00
N ALA A 385 -17.04 -22.96 -22.78
CA ALA A 385 -17.81 -21.72 -22.81
C ALA A 385 -19.24 -21.95 -23.33
N ALA A 386 -19.39 -22.72 -24.41
CA ALA A 386 -20.69 -23.01 -25.03
C ALA A 386 -21.62 -23.86 -24.16
N ARG A 387 -21.07 -24.65 -23.22
CA ARG A 387 -21.87 -25.46 -22.29
C ARG A 387 -22.56 -24.63 -21.22
N ALA A 388 -22.15 -23.38 -20.96
CA ALA A 388 -22.79 -22.47 -20.00
C ALA A 388 -23.07 -23.13 -18.62
N GLU A 389 -22.08 -23.85 -18.08
CA GLU A 389 -22.19 -24.66 -16.84
C GLU A 389 -23.18 -25.85 -16.88
N GLY A 390 -23.81 -26.08 -18.03
CA GLY A 390 -24.73 -27.18 -18.26
C GLY A 390 -24.04 -28.55 -18.33
N LYS A 391 -24.63 -29.54 -17.66
CA LYS A 391 -24.24 -30.97 -17.74
C LYS A 391 -24.95 -31.73 -18.86
N GLY A 392 -25.78 -31.02 -19.64
CA GLY A 392 -26.61 -31.59 -20.68
C GLY A 392 -25.85 -31.86 -21.99
N ARG A 393 -26.53 -32.52 -22.93
CA ARG A 393 -26.03 -32.75 -24.29
C ARG A 393 -25.83 -31.45 -25.08
N PHE A 394 -26.52 -30.38 -24.72
CA PHE A 394 -26.44 -29.03 -25.26
C PHE A 394 -26.23 -28.02 -24.12
N GLY A 395 -25.68 -26.83 -24.42
CA GLY A 395 -25.48 -25.78 -23.41
C GLY A 395 -26.76 -25.30 -22.73
N CYS A 396 -27.91 -25.46 -23.40
CA CYS A 396 -29.24 -25.13 -22.89
C CYS A 396 -30.00 -26.30 -22.23
N GLY A 397 -29.43 -27.52 -22.18
CA GLY A 397 -30.10 -28.71 -21.63
C GLY A 397 -29.78 -30.03 -22.35
N THR A 398 -30.54 -31.09 -22.07
CA THR A 398 -30.31 -32.44 -22.64
C THR A 398 -31.06 -32.71 -23.95
N GLU A 399 -32.09 -31.92 -24.26
CA GLU A 399 -32.95 -32.09 -25.43
C GLU A 399 -32.59 -31.13 -26.57
N ALA A 400 -32.60 -31.62 -27.81
CA ALA A 400 -32.26 -30.80 -28.99
C ALA A 400 -33.23 -29.63 -29.19
N LYS A 401 -34.45 -29.73 -28.64
CA LYS A 401 -35.47 -28.68 -28.70
C LYS A 401 -35.02 -27.38 -28.01
N CYS A 402 -34.08 -27.44 -27.06
CA CYS A 402 -33.58 -26.23 -26.40
C CYS A 402 -32.76 -25.35 -27.35
N LEU A 403 -32.16 -25.92 -28.41
CA LEU A 403 -31.40 -25.16 -29.41
C LEU A 403 -32.29 -24.20 -30.22
N ASN A 404 -33.57 -24.56 -30.43
CA ASN A 404 -34.51 -23.73 -31.20
C ASN A 404 -34.87 -22.40 -30.51
N GLN A 405 -34.48 -22.23 -29.24
CA GLN A 405 -34.65 -20.97 -28.50
C GLN A 405 -33.49 -20.00 -28.73
N HIS A 406 -32.42 -20.46 -29.40
CA HIS A 406 -31.16 -19.75 -29.60
C HIS A 406 -30.68 -19.82 -31.06
N ALA A 407 -31.54 -20.26 -31.99
CA ALA A 407 -31.25 -20.47 -33.41
C ALA A 407 -31.79 -19.36 -34.30
#